data_AF-A0A358B1W9-F1
#
_entry.id   AF-A0A358B1W9-F1
#
_cell.length_a   1.000
_cell.length_b   1.000
_cell.length_c   1.000
_cell.angle_alpha   90.00
_cell.angle_beta   90.00
_cell.angle_gamma   90.00
#
_symmetry.space_group_name_H-M   'P 1'
#
loop_
_entity.id
_entity.type
_entity.pdbx_description
1 polymer ?
#
loop_
_entity_poly.entity_id
_entity_poly.type
_entity_poly.pdbx_seq_one_letter_code
_entity_poly.pdbx_strand_id
1 'polypeptide(L)'
;MTRTAIIAGAGRLPATLAAMLNSPLVCALDGFLPEGLAVDQVFRVERLVPFLRSLGDAGVEQVVFAGAVSRPRLDPSLFDPGTAQMVPRLLAAMQAGDDATLRAG
;
A
#
# COMPACT_ATOMS: atom_id res chain seq x y z
N MET A 1 -9.10 20.55 5.15
CA MET A 1 -8.88 19.81 3.89
C MET A 1 -8.41 18.43 4.26
N THR A 2 -9.02 17.38 3.70
CA THR A 2 -8.63 15.99 3.94
C THR A 2 -7.27 15.74 3.26
N ARG A 3 -6.30 15.18 3.99
CA ARG A 3 -5.01 14.80 3.39
C ARG A 3 -5.13 13.42 2.75
N THR A 4 -4.74 13.32 1.49
CA THR A 4 -4.76 12.06 0.73
C THR A 4 -3.37 11.44 0.65
N ALA A 5 -3.28 10.13 0.83
CA ALA A 5 -2.11 9.35 0.46
C ALA A 5 -2.39 8.52 -0.79
N ILE A 6 -1.42 8.44 -1.70
CA ILE A 6 -1.41 7.49 -2.80
C ILE A 6 -0.56 6.31 -2.38
N ILE A 7 -1.14 5.11 -2.36
CA ILE A 7 -0.40 3.84 -2.32
C ILE A 7 -0.06 3.47 -3.76
N ALA A 8 1.14 3.83 -4.16
CA ALA A 8 1.66 3.70 -5.50
C ALA A 8 2.26 2.30 -5.74
N GLY A 9 1.79 1.65 -6.80
CA GLY A 9 2.40 0.50 -7.45
C GLY A 9 3.10 0.89 -8.76
N ALA A 10 3.50 -0.11 -9.53
CA ALA A 10 4.22 0.08 -10.78
C ALA A 10 3.37 0.74 -11.89
N GLY A 11 4.06 1.35 -12.85
CA GLY A 11 3.49 2.02 -14.01
C GLY A 11 3.26 3.52 -13.80
N ARG A 12 2.56 4.14 -14.76
CA ARG A 12 2.43 5.61 -14.86
C ARG A 12 1.19 6.19 -14.17
N LEU A 13 0.20 5.37 -13.82
CA LEU A 13 -1.05 5.83 -13.20
C LEU A 13 -0.81 6.65 -11.90
N PRO A 14 0.09 6.25 -10.99
CA PRO A 14 0.36 7.03 -9.78
C PRO A 14 0.82 8.46 -10.08
N ALA A 15 1.72 8.64 -11.06
CA ALA A 15 2.23 9.95 -11.45
C ALA A 15 1.10 10.84 -12.00
N THR A 16 0.23 10.29 -12.83
CA THR A 16 -0.94 11.00 -13.37
C THR A 16 -1.89 11.45 -12.26
N LEU A 17 -2.18 10.58 -11.29
CA LEU A 17 -3.05 10.93 -10.16
C LEU A 17 -2.40 11.97 -9.24
N ALA A 18 -1.11 11.83 -8.94
CA ALA A 18 -0.39 12.78 -8.10
C ALA A 18 -0.44 14.21 -8.66
N ALA A 19 -0.36 14.36 -9.98
CA ALA A 19 -0.45 15.66 -10.65
C ALA A 19 -1.83 16.34 -10.53
N MET A 20 -2.90 15.58 -10.22
CA MET A 20 -4.27 16.11 -10.08
C MET A 20 -4.68 16.35 -8.62
N LEU A 21 -3.89 15.87 -7.66
CA LEU A 21 -4.18 15.99 -6.24
C LEU A 21 -3.36 17.13 -5.62
N ASN A 22 -3.90 17.72 -4.55
CA ASN A 22 -3.21 18.76 -3.81
C ASN A 22 -2.15 18.15 -2.86
N SER A 23 -0.92 18.01 -3.37
CA SER A 23 0.26 17.53 -2.61
C SER A 23 0.00 16.25 -1.81
N PRO A 24 -0.41 15.15 -2.46
CA PRO A 24 -0.66 13.89 -1.78
C PRO A 24 0.63 13.32 -1.17
N LEU A 25 0.51 12.57 -0.08
CA LEU A 25 1.62 11.75 0.42
C LEU A 25 1.77 10.53 -0.49
N VAL A 26 2.94 10.32 -1.10
CA VAL A 26 3.20 9.19 -2.00
C VAL A 26 3.92 8.08 -1.25
N CYS A 27 3.24 6.95 -1.08
CA CYS A 27 3.77 5.77 -0.42
C CYS A 27 3.87 4.61 -1.42
N ALA A 28 4.94 3.82 -1.40
CA ALA A 28 5.07 2.67 -2.29
C ALA A 28 5.49 1.40 -1.54
N LEU A 29 5.01 0.25 -2.02
CA LEU A 29 5.46 -1.04 -1.51
C LEU A 29 6.88 -1.33 -2.02
N ASP A 30 7.74 -1.82 -1.13
CA ASP A 30 9.10 -2.26 -1.46
C ASP A 30 9.08 -3.25 -2.65
N GLY A 31 9.85 -2.95 -3.69
CA GLY A 31 9.90 -3.73 -4.92
C GLY A 31 8.85 -3.36 -5.99
N PHE A 32 7.93 -2.42 -5.72
CA PHE A 32 6.85 -2.02 -6.64
C PHE A 32 6.79 -0.50 -6.83
N LEU A 33 7.95 0.14 -7.05
CA LEU A 33 8.02 1.60 -7.18
C LEU A 33 7.31 2.09 -8.45
N PRO A 34 6.65 3.26 -8.39
CA PRO A 34 6.01 3.87 -9.56
C PRO A 34 7.04 4.41 -10.55
N GLU A 35 6.62 4.56 -11.80
CA GLU A 35 7.44 5.18 -12.84
C GLU A 35 7.30 6.71 -12.81
N GLY A 36 8.42 7.43 -12.77
CA GLY A 36 8.44 8.88 -12.93
C GLY A 36 7.78 9.68 -11.78
N LEU A 37 7.61 9.07 -10.61
CA LEU A 37 7.04 9.70 -9.42
C LEU A 37 7.97 9.47 -8.21
N ALA A 38 8.32 10.55 -7.51
CA ALA A 38 9.06 10.46 -6.25
C ALA A 38 8.18 9.84 -5.16
N VAL A 39 8.77 8.96 -4.35
CA VAL A 39 8.10 8.31 -3.23
C VAL A 39 8.57 8.94 -1.93
N ASP A 40 7.64 9.40 -1.11
CA ASP A 40 7.91 9.97 0.21
C ASP A 40 8.20 8.88 1.24
N GLN A 41 7.52 7.74 1.14
CA GLN A 41 7.67 6.62 2.06
C GLN A 41 7.60 5.27 1.35
N VAL A 42 8.66 4.47 1.46
CA VAL A 42 8.63 3.05 1.10
C VAL A 42 8.23 2.23 2.33
N PHE A 43 7.30 1.29 2.16
CA PHE A 43 6.87 0.39 3.22
C PHE A 43 6.93 -1.07 2.80
N ARG A 44 6.77 -1.96 3.78
CA ARG A 44 6.76 -3.42 3.63
C ARG A 44 5.47 -3.96 4.22
N VAL A 45 4.92 -5.04 3.65
CA VAL A 45 3.73 -5.69 4.21
C VAL A 45 4.02 -6.25 5.60
N GLU A 46 5.25 -6.68 5.85
CA GLU A 46 5.72 -7.17 7.15
C GLU A 46 5.71 -6.10 8.25
N ARG A 47 5.67 -4.83 7.85
CA ARG A 47 5.59 -3.68 8.74
C ARG A 47 4.35 -2.83 8.46
N LEU A 48 3.24 -3.49 8.11
CA LEU A 48 1.99 -2.84 7.74
C LEU A 48 1.42 -1.98 8.87
N VAL A 49 1.43 -2.47 10.10
CA VAL A 49 0.86 -1.72 11.24
C VAL A 49 1.64 -0.42 11.53
N PRO A 50 2.98 -0.41 11.62
CA PRO A 50 3.76 0.82 11.68
C PRO A 50 3.49 1.78 10.51
N PHE A 51 3.32 1.26 9.30
CA PHE A 51 2.99 2.06 8.13
C PHE A 51 1.61 2.74 8.27
N LEU A 52 0.58 1.99 8.65
CA LEU A 52 -0.76 2.55 8.86
C LEU A 52 -0.77 3.61 9.97
N ARG A 53 0.03 3.41 11.03
CA ARG A 53 0.24 4.44 12.07
C ARG A 53 0.90 5.70 11.50
N SER A 54 1.96 5.55 10.69
CA SER A 54 2.63 6.73 10.12
C SER A 54 1.72 7.53 9.18
N LEU A 55 0.77 6.89 8.50
CA LEU A 55 -0.26 7.60 7.74
C LEU A 55 -1.15 8.45 8.67
N GLY A 56 -1.62 7.86 9.77
CA GLY A 56 -2.41 8.57 10.79
C GLY A 56 -1.64 9.74 11.41
N ASP A 57 -0.36 9.53 11.76
CA ASP A 57 0.52 10.57 12.31
C ASP A 57 0.78 11.70 11.30
N ALA A 58 0.77 11.40 10.00
CA ALA A 58 0.84 12.38 8.92
C ALA A 58 -0.49 13.11 8.65
N GLY A 59 -1.56 12.78 9.37
CA GLY A 59 -2.90 13.35 9.21
C GLY A 59 -3.62 12.88 7.94
N VAL A 60 -3.23 11.73 7.38
CA VAL A 60 -3.89 11.14 6.21
C VAL A 60 -5.27 10.60 6.62
N GLU A 61 -6.31 11.05 5.92
CA GLU A 61 -7.69 10.63 6.14
C GLU A 61 -8.27 9.85 4.95
N GLN A 62 -7.60 9.92 3.79
CA GLN A 62 -8.03 9.26 2.56
C GLN A 62 -6.85 8.56 1.90
N VAL A 63 -7.11 7.37 1.36
CA VAL A 63 -6.09 6.55 0.72
C VAL A 63 -6.58 6.16 -0.68
N VAL A 64 -5.71 6.30 -1.68
CA VAL A 64 -5.96 5.88 -3.06
C VAL A 64 -4.92 4.85 -3.46
N PHE A 65 -5.36 3.70 -3.98
CA PHE A 65 -4.46 2.70 -4.55
C PHE A 65 -4.34 2.93 -6.06
N ALA A 66 -3.11 2.99 -6.56
CA ALA A 66 -2.86 3.29 -7.96
C ALA A 66 -1.65 2.51 -8.49
N GLY A 67 -1.78 1.94 -9.69
CA GLY A 67 -0.72 1.17 -10.31
C GLY A 67 -0.74 -0.32 -9.94
N ALA A 68 0.12 -1.08 -10.60
CA ALA A 68 0.15 -2.53 -10.46
C ALA A 68 1.01 -2.96 -9.26
N VAL A 69 0.49 -3.85 -8.43
CA VAL A 69 1.23 -4.52 -7.37
C VAL A 69 1.02 -6.02 -7.54
N SER A 70 2.10 -6.79 -7.56
CA SER A 70 2.01 -8.25 -7.49
C SER A 70 2.12 -8.70 -6.04
N ARG A 71 1.74 -9.96 -5.76
CA ARG A 71 1.84 -10.51 -4.42
C ARG A 71 3.29 -10.42 -3.90
N PRO A 72 3.58 -9.65 -2.83
CA PRO A 72 4.93 -9.55 -2.29
C PRO A 72 5.36 -10.88 -1.67
N ARG A 73 6.65 -11.17 -1.75
CA ARG A 73 7.28 -12.23 -0.95
C ARG A 73 7.43 -11.70 0.48
N LEU A 74 6.93 -12.46 1.44
CA LEU A 74 6.99 -12.09 2.85
C LEU A 74 8.18 -12.78 3.52
N ASP A 75 8.95 -12.03 4.29
CA ASP A 75 9.98 -12.57 5.17
C ASP A 75 9.45 -12.61 6.63
N PRO A 76 9.20 -13.80 7.20
CA PRO A 76 8.70 -13.93 8.56
C PRO A 76 9.56 -13.26 9.64
N SER A 77 10.85 -13.10 9.39
CA SER A 77 11.78 -12.48 10.35
C SER A 77 11.63 -10.95 10.45
N LEU A 78 10.95 -10.32 9.49
CA LEU A 78 10.77 -8.87 9.42
C LEU A 78 9.46 -8.38 10.04
N PHE A 79 8.58 -9.28 10.46
CA PHE A 79 7.28 -8.90 11.02
C PHE A 79 7.42 -8.11 12.31
N ASP A 80 6.82 -6.91 12.34
CA ASP A 80 6.60 -6.25 13.63
C ASP A 80 5.51 -6.97 14.43
N PRO A 81 5.52 -6.87 15.77
CA PRO A 81 4.56 -7.59 16.62
C PRO A 81 3.08 -7.31 16.32
N GLY A 82 2.75 -6.09 15.89
CA GLY A 82 1.39 -5.73 15.53
C GLY A 82 0.97 -6.38 14.22
N THR A 83 1.82 -6.34 13.21
CA THR A 83 1.55 -6.98 11.92
C THR A 83 1.53 -8.51 12.04
N ALA A 84 2.38 -9.11 12.88
CA ALA A 84 2.42 -10.56 13.10
C ALA A 84 1.04 -11.15 13.49
N GLN A 85 0.26 -10.41 14.28
CA GLN A 85 -1.10 -10.82 14.68
C GLN A 85 -2.10 -10.82 13.51
N MET A 86 -1.82 -10.05 12.46
CA MET A 86 -2.66 -9.93 11.27
C MET A 86 -2.28 -10.92 10.16
N VAL A 87 -1.12 -11.58 10.26
CA VAL A 87 -0.57 -12.46 9.22
C VAL A 87 -1.57 -13.50 8.70
N PRO A 88 -2.32 -14.25 9.53
CA PRO A 88 -3.28 -15.23 9.03
C PRO A 88 -4.35 -14.61 8.12
N ARG A 89 -4.85 -13.42 8.49
CA ARG A 89 -5.84 -12.68 7.70
C ARG A 89 -5.25 -12.12 6.42
N LEU A 90 -4.02 -11.59 6.48
CA LEU A 90 -3.29 -11.09 5.31
C LEU A 90 -3.06 -12.20 4.29
N LEU A 91 -2.58 -13.37 4.73
CA LEU A 91 -2.35 -14.52 3.86
C LEU A 91 -3.65 -15.01 3.21
N ALA A 92 -4.75 -15.09 3.97
CA ALA A 92 -6.05 -15.47 3.44
C ALA A 92 -6.55 -14.49 2.36
N ALA A 93 -6.47 -13.18 2.62
CA ALA A 93 -6.85 -12.16 1.66
C ALA A 93 -5.97 -12.19 0.40
N MET A 94 -4.65 -12.37 0.57
CA MET A 94 -3.73 -12.51 -0.55
C MET A 94 -4.08 -13.74 -1.39
N GLN A 95 -4.39 -14.88 -0.76
CA GLN A 95 -4.75 -16.14 -1.42
C GLN A 95 -6.07 -16.10 -2.17
N ALA A 96 -7.08 -15.41 -1.62
CA ALA A 96 -8.37 -15.22 -2.26
C ALA A 96 -8.22 -14.57 -3.65
N GLY A 97 -7.24 -13.66 -3.80
CA GLY A 97 -7.01 -12.92 -5.04
C GLY A 97 -8.24 -12.11 -5.46
N ASP A 98 -8.15 -11.42 -6.60
CA ASP A 98 -9.31 -10.74 -7.19
C ASP A 98 -10.38 -11.73 -7.71
N ASP A 99 -9.99 -12.99 -7.87
CA ASP A 99 -10.81 -14.10 -8.38
C ASP A 99 -11.86 -14.59 -7.38
N ALA A 100 -11.59 -14.52 -6.06
CA ALA A 100 -12.56 -14.89 -5.04
C ALA A 100 -13.77 -13.96 -5.00
N THR A 101 -13.57 -12.68 -5.36
CA THR A 101 -14.65 -11.68 -5.51
C THR A 101 -15.59 -11.96 -6.67
N LEU A 102 -15.15 -12.71 -7.69
CA LEU A 102 -15.97 -13.06 -8.87
C LEU A 102 -16.71 -14.40 -8.73
N ARG A 103 -16.29 -15.28 -7.80
CA ARG A 103 -16.96 -16.57 -7.55
C ARG A 103 -18.04 -16.54 -6.46
N ALA A 104 -18.15 -15.42 -5.74
CA ALA A 104 -19.14 -15.23 -4.67
C ALA A 104 -20.38 -14.43 -5.11
N GLY A 105 -20.47 -14.05 -6.39
CA GLY A 105 -21.60 -13.31 -6.99
C GLY A 105 -22.57 -14.21 -7.75
#